data_AF-A0A1B6K073-F1
#
_entry.id   AF-A0A1B6K073-F1
#
_cell.length_a   1.000
_cell.length_b   1.000
_cell.length_c   1.000
_cell.angle_alpha   90.00
_cell.angle_beta   90.00
_cell.angle_gamma   90.00
#
_symmetry.space_group_name_H-M   'P 1'
#
loop_
_entity.id
_entity.type
_entity.pdbx_description
1 polymer ?
#
loop_
_entity_poly.entity_id
_entity_poly.type
_entity_poly.pdbx_seq_one_letter_code
_entity_poly.pdbx_strand_id
1 'polypeptide(L)'
;FATKLETFIRSRQLTAGSITMRTYLVAFALCGALTIVESSKCDQKIIEEIKEIWGNYIPNILETAVAYGKEVIVATTPLYYASDRKCVYSIFIKEEDQYKIVNTEVPYEGSEIRVVLPINEYEGYTNVPGRTIRRYYAFYEGGVQLVYKCTTDGEEGDAEGAVKVRASGYDEEKLTEACEIAQKLGITLSTEFDRSCIYC
;
A
#
# COMPACT_ATOMS: atom_id res chain seq x y z
N PHE A 1 -29.65 62.24 33.96
CA PHE A 1 -29.41 62.96 35.22
C PHE A 1 -29.56 61.97 36.36
N ALA A 2 -28.58 61.12 36.69
CA ALA A 2 -27.26 61.36 37.28
C ALA A 2 -27.30 61.79 38.76
N THR A 3 -27.09 60.83 39.66
CA THR A 3 -26.49 61.01 41.01
C THR A 3 -25.80 59.69 41.36
N LYS A 4 -24.53 59.55 40.96
CA LYS A 4 -23.30 59.89 41.70
C LYS A 4 -22.94 58.86 42.78
N LEU A 5 -22.08 57.96 42.31
CA LEU A 5 -21.23 57.01 43.03
C LEU A 5 -19.92 57.73 43.37
N GLU A 6 -19.54 57.76 44.64
CA GLU A 6 -18.26 58.22 45.20
C GLU A 6 -18.31 57.74 46.67
N THR A 7 -17.37 57.05 47.31
CA THR A 7 -15.90 57.04 47.21
C THR A 7 -15.42 55.88 48.11
N PHE A 8 -14.41 55.10 47.74
CA PHE A 8 -13.13 55.09 48.50
C PHE A 8 -12.05 54.26 47.80
N ILE A 9 -10.97 54.95 47.51
CA ILE A 9 -9.74 54.47 46.89
C ILE A 9 -8.82 54.00 48.03
N ARG A 10 -8.21 52.82 47.88
CA ARG A 10 -6.81 52.68 48.29
C ARG A 10 -6.06 51.73 47.38
N SER A 11 -5.00 52.32 46.86
CA SER A 11 -4.06 51.85 45.86
C SER A 11 -3.06 50.83 46.44
N ARG A 12 -2.57 49.94 45.58
CA ARG A 12 -1.14 49.65 45.43
C ARG A 12 -0.84 49.09 44.03
N GLN A 13 -0.26 49.98 43.21
CA GLN A 13 0.91 49.81 42.31
C GLN A 13 0.84 48.71 41.23
N LEU A 14 0.66 49.04 39.93
CA LEU A 14 1.64 49.57 38.94
C LEU A 14 2.87 48.66 38.82
N THR A 15 3.14 48.03 37.67
CA THR A 15 3.65 48.65 36.41
C THR A 15 3.32 47.76 35.19
N ALA A 16 2.72 48.29 34.11
CA ALA A 16 3.33 48.92 32.93
C ALA A 16 3.61 47.96 31.75
N GLY A 17 3.11 48.31 30.56
CA GLY A 17 3.47 47.71 29.26
C GLY A 17 2.25 47.16 28.49
N SER A 18 1.50 48.02 27.79
CA SER A 18 1.69 48.34 26.36
C SER A 18 1.28 47.22 25.38
N ILE A 19 0.11 47.42 24.77
CA ILE A 19 -0.18 47.29 23.33
C ILE A 19 0.45 46.08 22.61
N THR A 20 -0.35 45.05 22.32
CA THR A 20 -0.72 44.70 20.93
C THR A 20 -1.64 43.48 20.91
N MET A 21 -2.80 43.67 20.29
CA MET A 21 -3.67 42.63 19.77
C MET A 21 -2.85 41.73 18.83
N ARG A 22 -2.46 40.54 19.29
CA ARG A 22 -1.99 39.46 18.42
C ARG A 22 -2.92 38.28 18.62
N THR A 23 -3.87 38.19 17.70
CA THR A 23 -4.65 37.02 17.33
C THR A 23 -3.72 35.81 17.23
N TYR A 24 -3.67 34.98 18.26
CA TYR A 24 -3.08 33.65 18.15
C TYR A 24 -4.14 32.75 17.49
N LEU A 25 -4.18 32.85 16.16
CA LEU A 25 -4.68 31.81 15.28
C LEU A 25 -3.86 30.55 15.58
N VAL A 26 -4.44 29.63 16.35
CA VAL A 26 -3.96 28.27 16.45
C VAL A 26 -4.28 27.59 15.12
N ALA A 27 -3.46 27.85 14.11
CA ALA A 27 -3.42 27.05 12.91
C ALA A 27 -2.66 25.77 13.24
N PHE A 28 -3.36 24.77 13.77
CA PHE A 28 -2.93 23.37 13.65
C PHE A 28 -3.12 22.95 12.18
N ALA A 29 -2.33 23.54 11.30
CA ALA A 29 -2.00 22.96 10.01
C ALA A 29 -0.76 22.10 10.22
N LEU A 30 -0.88 21.09 11.08
CA LEU A 30 0.01 19.94 10.97
C LEU A 30 -0.49 19.21 9.74
N CYS A 31 0.20 19.48 8.62
CA CYS A 31 0.20 18.66 7.44
C CYS A 31 0.05 17.21 7.89
N GLY A 32 -1.14 16.66 7.68
CA GLY A 32 -1.22 15.25 7.34
C GLY A 32 -0.39 15.13 6.08
N ALA A 33 0.92 14.93 6.25
CA ALA A 33 1.65 14.10 5.33
C ALA A 33 0.84 12.81 5.33
N LEU A 34 -0.09 12.72 4.37
CA LEU A 34 -0.22 11.49 3.62
C LEU A 34 1.22 11.17 3.25
N THR A 35 1.89 10.39 4.10
CA THR A 35 2.94 9.51 3.64
C THR A 35 2.22 8.63 2.65
N ILE A 36 2.13 9.13 1.41
CA ILE A 36 2.13 8.28 0.24
C ILE A 36 3.43 7.53 0.49
N VAL A 37 3.32 6.34 1.07
CA VAL A 37 4.46 5.43 1.15
C VAL A 37 4.69 5.07 -0.31
N GLU A 38 5.42 5.95 -0.98
CA GLU A 38 5.95 5.65 -2.29
C GLU A 38 6.82 4.42 -2.07
N SER A 39 6.57 3.40 -2.87
CA SER A 39 7.38 2.19 -2.79
C SER A 39 8.84 2.54 -2.89
N SER A 40 9.68 1.69 -2.31
CA SER A 40 11.11 1.80 -2.54
C SER A 40 11.44 1.76 -4.04
N LYS A 41 12.53 2.43 -4.37
CA LYS A 41 13.10 2.40 -5.71
C LYS A 41 13.38 0.97 -6.14
N CYS A 42 13.23 0.70 -7.44
CA CYS A 42 13.49 -0.62 -8.00
C CYS A 42 14.95 -1.05 -7.79
N ASP A 43 15.11 -2.15 -7.05
CA ASP A 43 16.38 -2.85 -6.90
C ASP A 43 16.59 -3.77 -8.11
N GLN A 44 17.61 -3.45 -8.89
CA GLN A 44 17.94 -4.18 -10.11
C GLN A 44 18.36 -5.63 -9.83
N LYS A 45 18.97 -5.91 -8.67
CA LYS A 45 19.37 -7.26 -8.29
C LYS A 45 18.14 -8.14 -8.04
N ILE A 46 17.13 -7.62 -7.34
CA ILE A 46 15.87 -8.35 -7.12
C ILE A 46 15.17 -8.62 -8.46
N ILE A 47 15.15 -7.65 -9.37
CA ILE A 47 14.56 -7.83 -10.71
C ILE A 47 15.30 -8.91 -11.50
N GLU A 48 16.62 -8.95 -11.43
CA GLU A 48 17.44 -9.98 -12.09
C GLU A 48 17.18 -11.36 -11.50
N GLU A 49 17.15 -11.51 -10.18
CA GLU A 49 16.84 -12.79 -9.53
C GLU A 49 15.41 -13.27 -9.84
N ILE A 50 14.42 -12.36 -9.93
CA ILE A 50 13.07 -12.71 -10.40
C ILE A 50 13.09 -13.17 -11.87
N LYS A 51 13.86 -12.50 -12.73
CA LYS A 51 14.03 -12.90 -14.13
C LYS A 51 14.72 -14.26 -14.27
N GLU A 52 15.65 -14.60 -13.39
CA GLU A 52 16.26 -15.92 -13.35
C GLU A 52 15.23 -17.02 -13.03
N ILE A 53 14.28 -16.75 -12.12
CA ILE A 53 13.17 -17.67 -11.82
C ILE A 53 12.31 -17.92 -13.06
N TRP A 54 12.09 -16.90 -13.90
CA TRP A 54 11.37 -17.05 -15.17
C TRP A 54 12.10 -17.92 -16.18
N GLY A 55 13.43 -18.03 -16.07
CA GLY A 55 14.29 -18.69 -17.04
C GLY A 55 14.08 -18.12 -18.44
N ASN A 56 13.70 -18.99 -19.39
CA ASN A 56 13.45 -18.59 -20.78
C ASN A 56 12.01 -18.12 -21.05
N TYR A 57 11.14 -18.06 -20.03
CA TYR A 57 9.72 -17.78 -20.21
C TYR A 57 9.28 -16.54 -19.43
N ILE A 58 9.15 -15.41 -20.13
CA ILE A 58 8.58 -14.19 -19.55
C ILE A 58 7.11 -14.45 -19.21
N PRO A 59 6.66 -14.19 -17.97
CA PRO A 59 5.30 -14.51 -17.55
C PRO A 59 4.28 -13.63 -18.28
N ASN A 60 3.18 -14.25 -18.69
CA ASN A 60 1.98 -13.57 -19.20
C ASN A 60 1.04 -13.28 -18.02
N ILE A 61 1.23 -12.12 -17.39
CA ILE A 61 0.72 -11.81 -16.05
C ILE A 61 -0.78 -11.60 -16.07
N LEU A 62 -1.26 -10.71 -16.94
CA LEU A 62 -2.63 -10.23 -16.96
C LEU A 62 -3.59 -11.32 -17.45
N GLU A 63 -3.22 -12.09 -18.47
CA GLU A 63 -4.07 -13.21 -18.91
C GLU A 63 -4.16 -14.29 -17.83
N THR A 64 -3.04 -14.60 -17.16
CA THR A 64 -3.05 -15.57 -16.05
C THR A 64 -3.89 -15.08 -14.88
N ALA A 65 -3.74 -13.82 -14.47
CA ALA A 65 -4.48 -13.25 -13.35
C ALA A 65 -5.99 -13.13 -13.65
N VAL A 66 -6.38 -12.80 -14.89
CA VAL A 66 -7.78 -12.85 -15.34
C VAL A 66 -8.32 -14.28 -15.25
N ALA A 67 -7.56 -15.29 -15.68
CA ALA A 67 -7.96 -16.69 -15.59
C ALA A 67 -8.08 -17.19 -14.14
N TYR A 68 -7.31 -16.62 -13.21
CA TYR A 68 -7.44 -16.92 -11.78
C TYR A 68 -8.68 -16.29 -11.13
N GLY A 69 -9.21 -15.22 -11.72
CA GLY A 69 -10.39 -14.52 -11.22
C GLY A 69 -10.09 -13.75 -9.94
N LYS A 70 -10.42 -14.33 -8.78
CA LYS A 70 -10.16 -13.73 -7.47
C LYS A 70 -8.83 -14.24 -6.91
N GLU A 71 -7.98 -13.30 -6.56
CA GLU A 71 -6.72 -13.54 -5.85
C GLU A 71 -6.79 -12.93 -4.45
N VAL A 72 -6.22 -13.63 -3.48
CA VAL A 72 -6.19 -13.21 -2.07
C VAL A 72 -4.74 -12.99 -1.68
N ILE A 73 -4.45 -11.85 -1.07
CA ILE A 73 -3.12 -11.57 -0.51
C ILE A 73 -3.06 -12.28 0.84
N VAL A 74 -2.02 -13.10 1.03
CA VAL A 74 -1.84 -13.92 2.24
C VAL A 74 -0.68 -13.43 3.11
N ALA A 75 0.31 -12.78 2.52
CA ALA A 75 1.40 -12.16 3.26
C ALA A 75 1.98 -10.97 2.51
N THR A 76 2.40 -9.91 3.22
CA THR A 76 3.12 -8.76 2.68
C THR A 76 4.26 -8.30 3.56
N THR A 77 5.08 -7.41 3.03
CA THR A 77 5.96 -6.56 3.84
C THR A 77 5.13 -5.54 4.65
N PRO A 78 5.65 -4.99 5.78
CA PRO A 78 4.89 -4.12 6.69
C PRO A 78 4.25 -2.87 6.09
N LEU A 79 4.84 -2.36 5.00
CA LEU A 79 4.45 -1.09 4.40
C LEU A 79 3.66 -1.25 3.10
N TYR A 80 3.40 -2.50 2.67
CA TYR A 80 2.69 -2.75 1.42
C TYR A 80 1.21 -2.31 1.50
N TYR A 81 0.56 -2.60 2.62
CA TYR A 81 -0.80 -2.19 2.96
C TYR A 81 -0.82 -1.58 4.36
N ALA A 82 -1.89 -0.85 4.67
CA ALA A 82 -2.11 -0.35 6.03
C ALA A 82 -2.23 -1.54 7.02
N SER A 83 -1.71 -1.36 8.25
CA SER A 83 -1.67 -2.42 9.26
C SER A 83 -3.04 -2.83 9.82
N ASP A 84 -4.08 -2.04 9.57
CA ASP A 84 -5.46 -2.29 10.00
C ASP A 84 -6.26 -3.14 8.99
N ARG A 85 -5.61 -3.66 7.94
CA ARG A 85 -6.27 -4.52 6.95
C ARG A 85 -6.43 -5.94 7.48
N LYS A 86 -7.66 -6.44 7.40
CA LYS A 86 -8.05 -7.82 7.72
C LYS A 86 -7.91 -8.75 6.52
N CYS A 87 -8.40 -8.32 5.35
CA CYS A 87 -8.31 -9.07 4.11
C CYS A 87 -7.99 -8.13 2.96
N VAL A 88 -7.20 -8.60 1.98
CA VAL A 88 -6.97 -7.86 0.73
C VAL A 88 -7.16 -8.80 -0.45
N TYR A 89 -7.86 -8.30 -1.46
CA TYR A 89 -8.22 -9.03 -2.67
C TYR A 89 -7.82 -8.27 -3.92
N SER A 90 -7.48 -9.01 -4.97
CA SER A 90 -7.27 -8.49 -6.32
C SER A 90 -8.09 -9.30 -7.30
N ILE A 91 -8.80 -8.60 -8.19
CA ILE A 91 -9.51 -9.21 -9.34
C ILE A 91 -9.05 -8.49 -10.59
N PHE A 92 -8.58 -9.24 -11.57
CA PHE A 92 -8.16 -8.71 -12.87
C PHE A 92 -9.29 -8.90 -13.87
N ILE A 93 -9.58 -7.85 -14.64
CA ILE A 93 -10.66 -7.82 -15.61
C ILE A 93 -10.09 -7.30 -16.94
N LYS A 94 -10.44 -7.95 -18.05
CA LYS A 94 -10.22 -7.44 -19.39
C LYS A 94 -11.52 -6.80 -19.90
N GLU A 95 -11.50 -5.50 -20.13
CA GLU A 95 -12.62 -4.77 -20.72
C GLU A 95 -12.18 -4.20 -22.06
N GLU A 96 -12.80 -4.67 -23.15
CA GLU A 96 -12.44 -4.29 -24.52
C GLU A 96 -10.92 -4.40 -24.75
N ASP A 97 -10.23 -3.26 -24.83
CA ASP A 97 -8.81 -3.16 -25.13
C ASP A 97 -7.92 -2.82 -23.89
N GLN A 98 -8.49 -2.79 -22.67
CA GLN A 98 -7.76 -2.41 -21.46
C GLN A 98 -7.98 -3.40 -20.32
N TYR A 99 -6.88 -3.82 -19.69
CA TYR A 99 -6.95 -4.55 -18.43
C TYR A 99 -7.12 -3.58 -17.25
N LYS A 100 -7.88 -4.02 -16.25
CA LYS A 100 -8.09 -3.32 -14.98
C LYS A 100 -7.81 -4.27 -13.83
N ILE A 101 -7.30 -3.72 -12.74
CA ILE A 101 -7.24 -4.39 -11.45
C ILE A 101 -8.27 -3.74 -10.53
N VAL A 102 -9.08 -4.57 -9.88
CA VAL A 102 -9.97 -4.20 -8.79
C VAL A 102 -9.32 -4.71 -7.52
N ASN A 103 -8.78 -3.80 -6.72
CA ASN A 103 -8.27 -4.09 -5.39
C ASN A 103 -9.33 -3.77 -4.35
N THR A 104 -9.58 -4.71 -3.45
CA THR A 104 -10.48 -4.54 -2.32
C THR A 104 -9.72 -4.78 -1.03
N GLU A 105 -9.66 -3.77 -0.17
CA GLU A 105 -9.08 -3.84 1.17
C GLU A 105 -10.22 -3.83 2.19
N VAL A 106 -10.30 -4.86 3.02
CA VAL A 106 -11.28 -4.99 4.11
C VAL A 106 -10.55 -4.68 5.41
N PRO A 107 -10.81 -3.53 6.07
CA PRO A 107 -10.23 -3.23 7.36
C PRO A 107 -10.89 -4.04 8.49
N TYR A 108 -10.24 -4.11 9.65
CA TYR A 108 -10.86 -4.67 10.87
C TYR A 108 -12.09 -3.88 11.30
N GLU A 109 -12.04 -2.55 11.12
CA GLU A 109 -13.12 -1.63 11.45
C GLU A 109 -13.39 -0.68 10.29
N GLY A 110 -14.65 -0.32 10.09
CA GLY A 110 -15.06 0.59 9.02
C GLY A 110 -15.55 -0.13 7.76
N SER A 111 -15.58 0.61 6.66
CA SER A 111 -16.10 0.12 5.37
C SER A 111 -14.97 -0.43 4.49
N GLU A 112 -15.32 -1.36 3.61
CA GLU A 112 -14.40 -1.82 2.57
C GLU A 112 -13.92 -0.66 1.69
N ILE A 113 -12.66 -0.75 1.28
CA ILE A 113 -12.04 0.21 0.37
C ILE A 113 -11.83 -0.49 -0.95
N ARG A 114 -12.50 -0.01 -1.99
CA ARG A 114 -12.40 -0.55 -3.34
C ARG A 114 -11.73 0.44 -4.27
N VAL A 115 -10.65 0.01 -4.91
CA VAL A 115 -9.86 0.80 -5.85
C VAL A 115 -9.82 0.08 -7.19
N VAL A 116 -10.20 0.78 -8.26
CA VAL A 116 -10.14 0.26 -9.62
C VAL A 116 -9.11 1.06 -10.40
N LEU A 117 -8.11 0.38 -10.97
CA LEU A 117 -7.03 1.01 -11.71
C LEU A 117 -6.86 0.36 -13.08
N PRO A 118 -6.60 1.14 -14.14
CA PRO A 118 -6.07 0.58 -15.38
C PRO A 118 -4.70 -0.03 -15.10
N ILE A 119 -4.40 -1.13 -15.79
CA ILE A 119 -3.12 -1.81 -15.64
C ILE A 119 -2.63 -2.30 -17.00
N ASN A 120 -1.34 -2.09 -17.26
CA ASN A 120 -0.66 -2.60 -18.45
C ASN A 120 0.39 -3.62 -18.02
N GLU A 121 0.80 -4.45 -18.97
CA GLU A 121 1.87 -5.41 -18.82
C GLU A 121 2.98 -5.12 -19.82
N TYR A 122 4.22 -5.24 -19.36
CA TYR A 122 5.42 -5.09 -20.15
C TYR A 122 6.47 -6.06 -19.62
N GLU A 123 6.98 -6.95 -20.48
CA GLU A 123 8.18 -7.77 -20.21
C GLU A 123 8.26 -8.37 -18.79
N GLY A 124 7.16 -8.96 -18.30
CA GLY A 124 7.11 -9.63 -17.00
C GLY A 124 6.91 -8.69 -15.79
N TYR A 125 6.50 -7.45 -16.00
CA TYR A 125 5.96 -6.60 -14.94
C TYR A 125 4.66 -5.91 -15.35
N THR A 126 3.89 -5.48 -14.36
CA THR A 126 2.72 -4.62 -14.57
C THR A 126 2.94 -3.23 -14.01
N ASN A 127 2.25 -2.25 -14.60
CA ASN A 127 2.24 -0.88 -14.10
C ASN A 127 0.86 -0.23 -14.30
N VAL A 128 0.60 0.81 -13.51
CA VAL A 128 -0.55 1.69 -13.74
C VAL A 128 -0.11 2.77 -14.72
N PRO A 129 -0.81 2.98 -15.85
CA PRO A 129 -0.48 4.05 -16.79
C PRO A 129 -0.32 5.41 -16.12
N GLY A 130 0.74 6.14 -16.46
CA GLY A 130 1.06 7.44 -15.86
C GLY A 130 1.64 7.39 -14.45
N ARG A 131 1.92 6.20 -13.90
CA ARG A 131 2.63 6.02 -12.63
C ARG A 131 3.96 5.32 -12.85
N THR A 132 4.90 5.59 -11.94
CA THR A 132 6.25 5.02 -11.92
C THR A 132 6.35 3.69 -11.18
N ILE A 133 5.26 3.26 -10.54
CA ILE A 133 5.16 1.98 -9.84
C ILE A 133 5.16 0.82 -10.84
N ARG A 134 6.05 -0.14 -10.61
CA ARG A 134 6.16 -1.42 -11.31
C ARG A 134 5.91 -2.56 -10.33
N ARG A 135 5.31 -3.65 -10.82
CA ARG A 135 5.10 -4.89 -10.08
C ARG A 135 5.66 -6.05 -10.88
N TYR A 136 6.72 -6.67 -10.40
CA TYR A 136 7.32 -7.87 -10.98
C TYR A 136 6.72 -9.10 -10.31
N TYR A 137 6.48 -10.15 -11.09
CA TYR A 137 5.77 -11.34 -10.61
C TYR A 137 6.60 -12.59 -10.83
N ALA A 138 6.71 -13.46 -9.83
CA ALA A 138 7.09 -14.86 -10.01
C ALA A 138 5.84 -15.73 -9.84
N PHE A 139 5.44 -16.42 -10.91
CA PHE A 139 4.31 -17.34 -10.91
C PHE A 139 4.79 -18.74 -10.55
N TYR A 140 4.11 -19.34 -9.59
CA TYR A 140 4.30 -20.73 -9.22
C TYR A 140 3.09 -21.53 -9.69
N GLU A 141 3.33 -22.80 -9.96
CA GLU A 141 2.26 -23.74 -10.27
C GLU A 141 1.22 -23.77 -9.13
N GLY A 142 -0.01 -24.19 -9.48
CA GLY A 142 -1.07 -24.26 -8.48
C GLY A 142 -1.50 -22.89 -7.96
N GLY A 143 -1.43 -21.80 -8.73
CA GLY A 143 -2.13 -20.57 -8.39
C GLY A 143 -1.48 -19.68 -7.33
N VAL A 144 -0.18 -19.82 -7.09
CA VAL A 144 0.59 -18.99 -6.14
C VAL A 144 1.44 -17.97 -6.90
N GLN A 145 1.53 -16.75 -6.38
CA GLN A 145 2.33 -15.68 -6.97
C GLN A 145 3.08 -14.89 -5.90
N LEU A 146 4.37 -14.68 -6.13
CA LEU A 146 5.17 -13.69 -5.44
C LEU A 146 5.18 -12.40 -6.27
N VAL A 147 4.99 -11.26 -5.61
CA VAL A 147 4.97 -9.93 -6.21
C VAL A 147 6.02 -9.07 -5.53
N TYR A 148 6.91 -8.49 -6.34
CA TYR A 148 7.80 -7.40 -5.93
C TYR A 148 7.28 -6.09 -6.50
N LYS A 149 7.01 -5.11 -5.63
CA LYS A 149 6.51 -3.77 -5.98
C LYS A 149 7.64 -2.77 -5.75
N CYS A 150 7.90 -1.94 -6.75
CA CYS A 150 8.89 -0.88 -6.66
C CYS A 150 8.50 0.31 -7.51
N THR A 151 9.23 1.41 -7.41
CA THR A 151 9.05 2.57 -8.29
C THR A 151 10.35 2.94 -9.00
N THR A 152 10.26 3.56 -10.17
CA THR A 152 11.45 3.96 -10.94
C THR A 152 12.09 5.27 -10.47
N ASP A 153 11.37 6.10 -9.74
CA ASP A 153 11.76 7.47 -9.34
C ASP A 153 11.79 7.71 -7.83
N GLY A 154 11.53 6.67 -7.03
CA GLY A 154 11.54 6.73 -5.57
C GLY A 154 12.94 6.71 -4.98
N GLU A 155 13.00 6.70 -3.66
CA GLU A 155 14.25 6.64 -2.90
C GLU A 155 14.65 5.19 -2.58
N GLU A 156 15.93 4.97 -2.33
CA GLU A 156 16.43 3.68 -1.83
C GLU A 156 15.75 3.33 -0.51
N GLY A 157 15.32 2.08 -0.36
CA GLY A 157 14.59 1.65 0.83
C GLY A 157 14.32 0.14 0.81
N ASP A 158 13.65 -0.35 1.84
CA ASP A 158 13.34 -1.76 1.99
C ASP A 158 12.46 -2.28 0.84
N ALA A 159 12.73 -3.48 0.37
CA ALA A 159 11.96 -4.09 -0.70
C ALA A 159 10.48 -4.25 -0.29
N GLU A 160 9.55 -3.84 -1.15
CA GLU A 160 8.13 -4.06 -0.94
C GLU A 160 7.64 -5.28 -1.73
N GLY A 161 6.94 -6.19 -1.07
CA GLY A 161 6.39 -7.34 -1.74
C GLY A 161 5.19 -7.96 -1.05
N ALA A 162 4.55 -8.86 -1.78
CA ALA A 162 3.37 -9.58 -1.37
C ALA A 162 3.36 -10.98 -1.97
N VAL A 163 2.79 -11.94 -1.26
CA VAL A 163 2.40 -13.24 -1.80
C VAL A 163 0.89 -13.28 -1.87
N LYS A 164 0.39 -13.74 -3.02
CA LYS A 164 -1.04 -13.89 -3.30
C LYS A 164 -1.34 -15.28 -3.85
N VAL A 165 -2.55 -15.75 -3.58
CA VAL A 165 -3.04 -17.07 -3.98
C VAL A 165 -4.36 -16.97 -4.71
N ARG A 166 -4.62 -17.90 -5.63
CA ARG A 166 -5.91 -18.04 -6.30
C ARG A 166 -6.97 -18.55 -5.30
N ALA A 167 -8.06 -17.81 -5.16
CA ALA A 167 -9.12 -18.12 -4.18
C ALA A 167 -9.80 -19.47 -4.44
N SER A 168 -9.93 -19.88 -5.72
CA SER A 168 -10.57 -21.15 -6.09
C SER A 168 -9.73 -22.39 -5.80
N GLY A 169 -8.50 -22.22 -5.29
CA GLY A 169 -7.61 -23.31 -4.91
C GLY A 169 -6.17 -23.04 -5.32
N TYR A 170 -5.27 -23.32 -4.39
CA TYR A 170 -3.83 -23.19 -4.59
C TYR A 170 -3.02 -24.34 -3.97
N ASP A 171 -1.75 -24.44 -4.35
CA ASP A 171 -0.79 -25.41 -3.83
C ASP A 171 -0.03 -24.83 -2.62
N GLU A 172 -0.16 -25.48 -1.46
CA GLU A 172 0.49 -25.06 -0.20
C GLU A 172 2.01 -25.25 -0.20
N GLU A 173 2.54 -26.26 -0.91
CA GLU A 173 3.99 -26.45 -1.04
C GLU A 173 4.57 -25.29 -1.86
N LYS A 174 3.85 -24.87 -2.91
CA LYS A 174 4.24 -23.70 -3.72
C LYS A 174 4.08 -22.38 -2.99
N LEU A 175 3.11 -22.27 -2.08
CA LEU A 175 3.01 -21.12 -1.18
C LEU A 175 4.25 -21.03 -0.27
N THR A 176 4.65 -22.15 0.32
CA THR A 176 5.84 -22.22 1.18
C THR A 176 7.09 -21.86 0.39
N GLU A 177 7.26 -22.44 -0.80
CA GLU A 177 8.37 -22.13 -1.72
C GLU A 177 8.42 -20.62 -2.06
N ALA A 178 7.28 -20.01 -2.41
CA ALA A 178 7.21 -18.59 -2.73
C ALA A 178 7.63 -17.69 -1.57
N CYS A 179 7.24 -18.03 -0.33
CA CYS A 179 7.66 -17.29 0.87
C CYS A 179 9.17 -17.43 1.14
N GLU A 180 9.74 -18.63 0.99
CA GLU A 180 11.18 -18.85 1.14
C GLU A 180 11.99 -18.10 0.08
N ILE A 181 11.51 -18.08 -1.17
CA ILE A 181 12.12 -17.30 -2.24
C ILE A 181 12.04 -15.81 -1.92
N ALA A 182 10.89 -15.29 -1.49
CA ALA A 182 10.74 -13.89 -1.08
C ALA A 182 11.80 -13.50 -0.05
N GLN A 183 12.01 -14.33 0.97
CA GLN A 183 13.03 -14.11 1.99
C GLN A 183 14.45 -14.09 1.41
N LYS A 184 14.78 -14.99 0.47
CA LYS A 184 16.09 -15.02 -0.21
C LYS A 184 16.33 -13.76 -1.04
N LEU A 185 15.28 -13.21 -1.65
CA LEU A 185 15.30 -11.94 -2.39
C LEU A 185 15.38 -10.70 -1.47
N GLY A 186 15.38 -10.87 -0.14
CA GLY A 186 15.34 -9.76 0.82
C GLY A 186 13.96 -9.15 1.05
N ILE A 187 12.89 -9.77 0.53
CA ILE A 187 11.50 -9.35 0.72
C ILE A 187 10.96 -10.02 1.99
N THR A 188 11.03 -9.31 3.11
CA THR A 188 10.63 -9.85 4.42
C THR A 188 9.11 -9.72 4.63
N LEU A 189 8.39 -10.81 4.36
CA LEU A 189 6.93 -10.90 4.49
C LEU A 189 6.52 -11.12 5.96
N SER A 190 6.39 -10.05 6.74
CA SER A 190 6.07 -10.14 8.18
C SER A 190 4.63 -9.77 8.54
N THR A 191 3.81 -9.38 7.56
CA THR A 191 2.39 -9.10 7.75
C THR A 191 1.60 -10.22 7.09
N GLU A 192 0.99 -11.09 7.89
CA GLU A 192 0.17 -12.21 7.42
C GLU A 192 -1.32 -11.88 7.53
N PHE A 193 -2.09 -12.29 6.53
CA PHE A 193 -3.54 -12.16 6.52
C PHE A 193 -4.20 -13.50 6.87
N ASP A 194 -5.35 -13.43 7.53
CA ASP A 194 -6.07 -14.62 7.99
C ASP A 194 -6.52 -15.48 6.79
N ARG A 195 -6.27 -16.80 6.86
CA ARG A 195 -6.67 -17.74 5.81
C ARG A 195 -8.18 -17.80 5.57
N SER A 196 -9.00 -17.40 6.55
CA SER A 196 -10.45 -17.25 6.38
C SER A 196 -10.80 -16.28 5.25
N CYS A 197 -9.93 -15.31 4.92
CA CYS A 197 -10.12 -14.40 3.80
C CYS A 197 -10.24 -15.12 2.45
N ILE A 198 -9.71 -16.34 2.31
CA ILE A 198 -9.71 -17.13 1.08
C ILE A 198 -11.12 -17.64 0.73
N TYR A 199 -11.93 -17.94 1.75
CA TYR A 199 -13.25 -18.55 1.60
C TYR A 199 -14.41 -17.53 1.55
N CYS A 200 -14.09 -16.25 1.70
CA CYS A 200 -15.07 -15.14 1.66
C CYS A 200 -15.40 -14.69 0.24
#